data_AF-A0A6A6HSA1-F1
#
_entry.id   AF-A0A6A6HSA1-F1
#
_cell.length_a   1.000
_cell.length_b   1.000
_cell.length_c   1.000
_cell.angle_alpha   90.00
_cell.angle_beta   90.00
_cell.angle_gamma   90.00
#
_symmetry.space_group_name_H-M   'P 1'
#
loop_
_entity.id
_entity.type
_entity.pdbx_description
1 polymer ?
#
loop_
_entity_poly.entity_id
_entity_poly.type
_entity_poly.pdbx_seq_one_letter_code
_entity_poly.pdbx_strand_id
1 'polypeptide(L)'
;MSSHTLSKPQQMNYRIGRGEQGQIYAKFEDYDRDGDFVGMDMCRKFLQMGMTRAKRYANHKGGRKYDRDTGEELEKSAEHKDAKEKLEAALIFREVWERARAFEGYREKKEKFLAEQKEWVKQEKRKAKK
;
A
#
# COMPACT_ATOMS: atom_id res chain seq x y z
N MET A 1 8.24 37.85 -9.31
CA MET A 1 8.45 36.41 -9.51
C MET A 1 7.12 35.71 -9.32
N SER A 2 6.48 35.25 -10.40
CA SER A 2 5.17 34.58 -10.31
C SER A 2 5.32 33.27 -9.54
N SER A 3 4.84 33.26 -8.30
CA SER A 3 4.56 32.06 -7.53
C SER A 3 3.50 31.25 -8.26
N HIS A 4 3.92 30.40 -9.19
CA HIS A 4 3.04 29.43 -9.85
C HIS A 4 2.57 28.44 -8.78
N THR A 5 1.37 28.68 -8.25
CA THR A 5 0.71 27.76 -7.33
C THR A 5 0.21 26.58 -8.15
N LEU A 6 0.86 25.42 -7.97
CA LEU A 6 0.44 24.17 -8.60
C LEU A 6 -1.02 23.87 -8.23
N SER A 7 -1.82 23.42 -9.19
CA SER A 7 -3.20 22.97 -8.91
C SER A 7 -3.19 21.78 -7.93
N LYS A 8 -4.26 21.59 -7.15
CA LYS A 8 -4.41 20.44 -6.22
C LYS A 8 -4.02 19.08 -6.84
N PRO A 9 -4.45 18.72 -8.08
CA PRO A 9 -4.01 17.46 -8.70
C PRO A 9 -2.53 17.44 -9.10
N GLN A 10 -1.95 18.57 -9.50
CA GLN A 10 -0.52 18.66 -9.82
C GLN A 10 0.37 18.58 -8.57
N GLN A 11 -0.05 19.20 -7.46
CA GLN A 11 0.63 19.04 -6.17
C GLN A 11 0.61 17.58 -5.68
N MET A 12 -0.50 16.89 -5.90
CA MET A 12 -0.70 15.50 -5.51
C MET A 12 0.18 14.54 -6.32
N ASN A 13 0.19 14.65 -7.66
CA ASN A 13 1.08 13.84 -8.52
C ASN A 13 2.56 14.08 -8.20
N TYR A 14 2.93 15.32 -7.89
CA TYR A 14 4.28 15.69 -7.47
C TYR A 14 4.67 15.11 -6.10
N ARG A 15 3.72 14.99 -5.16
CA ARG A 15 3.90 14.32 -3.87
C ARG A 15 3.97 12.80 -4.01
N ILE A 16 3.24 12.20 -4.94
CA ILE A 16 3.35 10.77 -5.26
C ILE A 16 4.75 10.48 -5.81
N GLY A 17 5.21 11.21 -6.83
CA GLY A 17 6.48 10.96 -7.50
C GLY A 17 7.74 11.13 -6.64
N ARG A 18 7.68 11.90 -5.55
CA ARG A 18 8.84 12.11 -4.64
C ARG A 18 8.81 11.31 -3.35
N GLY A 19 7.69 10.65 -3.03
CA GLY A 19 7.56 9.88 -1.80
C GLY A 19 7.78 8.38 -1.98
N GLU A 20 7.85 7.65 -0.86
CA GLU A 20 8.02 6.19 -0.86
C GLU A 20 6.94 5.46 -1.66
N GLN A 21 5.69 5.93 -1.58
CA GLN A 21 4.57 5.43 -2.36
C GLN A 21 4.82 5.45 -3.88
N GLY A 22 5.48 6.48 -4.40
CA GLY A 22 5.75 6.61 -5.83
C GLY A 22 6.88 5.71 -6.26
N GLN A 23 7.89 5.53 -5.42
CA GLN A 23 8.96 4.57 -5.66
C GLN A 23 8.43 3.13 -5.68
N ILE A 24 7.53 2.78 -4.75
CA ILE A 24 6.87 1.47 -4.74
C ILE A 24 6.00 1.29 -5.99
N TYR A 25 5.28 2.34 -6.42
CA TYR A 25 4.48 2.27 -7.64
C TYR A 25 5.32 2.18 -8.92
N ALA A 26 6.45 2.88 -9.00
CA ALA A 26 7.38 2.75 -10.11
C ALA A 26 7.94 1.31 -10.18
N LYS A 27 8.27 0.71 -9.02
CA LYS A 27 8.65 -0.70 -8.96
C LYS A 27 7.52 -1.64 -9.38
N PHE A 28 6.28 -1.34 -9.02
CA PHE A 28 5.12 -2.08 -9.49
C PHE A 28 4.99 -2.05 -11.02
N GLU A 29 5.21 -0.90 -11.66
CA GLU A 29 5.22 -0.78 -13.12
C GLU A 29 6.41 -1.52 -13.76
N ASP A 30 7.59 -1.50 -13.12
CA ASP A 30 8.74 -2.30 -13.55
C ASP A 30 8.37 -3.80 -13.59
N TYR A 31 7.82 -4.33 -12.49
CA TYR A 31 7.40 -5.74 -12.39
C TYR A 31 6.28 -6.09 -13.38
N ASP A 32 5.39 -5.15 -13.69
CA ASP A 32 4.36 -5.37 -14.70
C ASP A 32 4.95 -5.61 -16.08
N ARG A 33 5.94 -4.79 -16.48
CA ARG A 33 6.67 -4.93 -17.75
C ARG A 33 7.46 -6.24 -17.80
N ASP A 34 8.03 -6.66 -16.67
CA ASP A 34 8.77 -7.91 -16.56
C ASP A 34 7.85 -9.14 -16.49
N GLY A 35 6.53 -8.94 -16.39
CA GLY A 35 5.56 -10.02 -16.28
C GLY A 35 5.52 -10.68 -14.88
N ASP A 36 6.19 -10.11 -13.88
CA ASP A 36 6.31 -10.67 -12.53
C ASP A 36 5.11 -10.29 -11.65
N PHE A 37 4.13 -11.20 -11.59
CA PHE A 37 2.97 -11.03 -10.70
C PHE A 37 3.34 -10.96 -9.22
N VAL A 38 4.35 -11.72 -8.76
CA VAL A 38 4.72 -11.78 -7.35
C VAL A 38 5.31 -10.45 -6.92
N GLY A 39 6.22 -9.89 -7.73
CA GLY A 39 6.77 -8.54 -7.53
C GLY A 39 5.68 -7.46 -7.48
N MET A 40 4.69 -7.54 -8.38
CA MET A 40 3.53 -6.64 -8.36
C MET A 40 2.70 -6.77 -7.08
N ASP A 41 2.36 -7.99 -6.64
CA ASP A 41 1.56 -8.21 -5.42
C ASP A 41 2.30 -7.77 -4.15
N MET A 42 3.63 -7.93 -4.12
CA MET A 42 4.48 -7.43 -3.04
C MET A 42 4.41 -5.91 -2.96
N CYS A 43 4.58 -5.20 -4.07
CA CYS A 43 4.45 -3.74 -4.09
C CYS A 43 3.07 -3.28 -3.61
N ARG A 44 2.00 -3.95 -4.07
CA ARG A 44 0.62 -3.68 -3.59
C ARG A 44 0.48 -3.89 -2.08
N LYS A 45 1.11 -4.91 -1.50
CA LYS A 45 1.12 -5.15 -0.05
C LYS A 45 1.92 -4.08 0.69
N PHE A 46 3.06 -3.64 0.18
CA PHE A 46 3.83 -2.55 0.78
C PHE A 46 3.05 -1.23 0.81
N LEU A 47 2.32 -0.90 -0.25
CA LEU A 47 1.42 0.26 -0.26
C LEU A 47 0.33 0.16 0.83
N GLN A 48 -0.26 -1.03 1.01
CA GLN A 48 -1.23 -1.29 2.08
C GLN A 48 -0.61 -1.16 3.49
N MET A 49 0.61 -1.65 3.67
CA MET A 49 1.35 -1.52 4.93
C MET A 49 1.72 -0.06 5.22
N GLY A 50 2.12 0.72 4.21
CA GLY A 50 2.38 2.16 4.32
C GLY A 50 1.14 2.93 4.78
N MET A 51 -0.01 2.66 4.17
CA MET A 51 -1.30 3.25 4.57
C MET A 51 -1.64 2.95 6.03
N THR A 52 -1.56 1.68 6.45
CA THR A 52 -1.92 1.28 7.83
C THR A 52 -0.95 1.87 8.86
N ARG A 53 0.35 1.91 8.54
CA ARG A 53 1.38 2.51 9.38
C ARG A 53 1.17 4.01 9.54
N ALA A 54 0.93 4.74 8.45
CA ALA A 54 0.65 6.18 8.48
C ALA A 54 -0.62 6.50 9.29
N LYS A 55 -1.69 5.72 9.12
CA LYS A 55 -2.92 5.86 9.90
C LYS A 55 -2.69 5.59 11.40
N ARG A 56 -1.85 4.61 11.75
CA ARG A 56 -1.49 4.33 13.15
C ARG A 56 -0.73 5.50 13.78
N TYR A 57 0.22 6.08 13.06
CA TYR A 57 0.96 7.26 13.55
C TYR A 57 0.11 8.53 13.63
N ALA A 58 -0.92 8.66 12.80
CA ALA A 58 -1.89 9.75 12.93
C ALA A 58 -2.74 9.63 14.20
N ASN A 59 -3.03 8.41 14.66
CA ASN A 59 -3.91 8.17 15.81
C ASN A 59 -3.18 8.03 17.15
N HIS A 60 -1.88 7.74 17.18
CA HIS A 60 -1.12 7.52 18.42
C HIS A 60 0.22 8.27 18.38
N LYS A 61 0.43 9.19 19.33
CA LYS A 61 1.61 10.10 19.42
C LYS A 61 2.99 9.42 19.41
N GLY A 62 3.07 8.12 19.70
CA GLY A 62 4.33 7.36 19.71
C GLY A 62 4.35 6.14 18.78
N GLY A 63 3.31 5.94 17.97
CA GLY A 63 3.14 4.73 17.14
C GLY A 63 2.98 3.42 17.92
N ARG A 64 2.87 3.49 19.25
CA ARG A 64 2.53 2.37 20.13
C ARG A 64 1.03 2.38 20.38
N LYS A 65 0.43 1.20 20.24
CA LYS A 65 -0.99 0.97 20.52
C LYS A 65 -1.22 0.68 22.01
N TYR A 66 -0.23 0.10 22.67
CA TYR A 66 -0.30 -0.31 24.06
C TYR A 66 0.74 0.44 24.89
N ASP A 67 0.37 0.77 26.12
CA ASP A 67 1.30 1.24 27.12
C ASP A 67 2.34 0.15 27.41
N ARG A 68 3.59 0.54 27.66
CA ARG A 68 4.69 -0.42 27.85
C ARG A 68 4.65 -1.06 29.23
N ASP A 69 4.16 -0.33 30.23
CA ASP A 69 4.20 -0.70 31.63
C ASP A 69 2.87 -1.29 32.10
N THR A 70 1.74 -0.80 31.59
CA THR A 70 0.40 -1.32 31.95
C THR A 70 -0.21 -2.27 30.92
N GLY A 71 0.25 -2.25 29.67
CA GLY A 71 -0.33 -3.04 28.58
C GLY A 71 -1.72 -2.56 28.12
N GLU A 72 -2.22 -1.46 28.66
CA GLU A 72 -3.52 -0.89 28.30
C GLU A 72 -3.48 -0.23 26.93
N GLU A 73 -4.63 -0.21 26.22
CA GLU A 73 -4.73 0.46 24.92
C GLU A 73 -4.64 1.98 25.11
N LEU A 74 -3.60 2.59 24.53
CA LEU A 74 -3.39 4.04 24.61
C LEU A 74 -4.50 4.76 23.86
N GLU A 75 -5.03 5.82 24.47
CA GLU A 75 -6.08 6.64 23.87
C GLU A 75 -5.64 7.19 22.51
N LYS A 76 -6.58 7.18 21.56
CA LYS A 76 -6.40 7.77 20.24
C LYS A 76 -6.32 9.27 20.42
N SER A 77 -5.13 9.82 20.28
CA SER A 77 -4.90 11.25 20.39
C SER A 77 -4.61 11.79 18.99
N ALA A 78 -5.60 12.48 18.42
CA ALA A 78 -5.52 13.10 17.09
C ALA A 78 -5.03 14.56 17.14
N GLU A 79 -4.74 15.09 18.34
CA GLU A 79 -4.48 16.52 18.58
C GLU A 79 -3.00 16.93 18.40
N HIS A 80 -2.14 16.04 17.90
CA HIS A 80 -0.72 16.35 17.69
C HIS A 80 -0.52 17.06 16.36
N LYS A 81 0.42 18.03 16.31
CA LYS A 81 0.71 18.84 15.13
C LYS A 81 0.97 18.00 13.86
N ASP A 82 1.60 16.84 14.02
CA ASP A 82 1.98 15.97 12.90
C ASP A 82 0.84 15.04 12.42
N ALA A 83 -0.26 14.93 13.18
CA ALA A 83 -1.34 13.99 12.88
C ALA A 83 -1.99 14.27 11.53
N LYS A 84 -2.15 15.55 11.17
CA LYS A 84 -2.69 15.97 9.88
C LYS A 84 -1.79 15.56 8.71
N GLU A 85 -0.47 15.75 8.84
CA GLU A 85 0.49 15.35 7.80
C GLU A 85 0.56 13.83 7.63
N LYS A 86 0.49 13.07 8.74
CA LYS A 86 0.45 11.60 8.69
C LYS A 86 -0.85 11.08 8.10
N LEU A 87 -1.97 11.76 8.35
CA LEU A 87 -3.25 11.44 7.72
C LEU A 87 -3.21 11.72 6.21
N GLU A 88 -2.65 12.85 5.79
CA GLU A 88 -2.42 13.14 4.37
C GLU A 88 -1.54 12.08 3.70
N ALA A 89 -0.46 11.65 4.36
CA ALA A 89 0.37 10.55 3.86
C ALA A 89 -0.44 9.25 3.71
N ALA A 90 -1.29 8.90 4.70
CA ALA A 90 -2.14 7.72 4.63
C ALA A 90 -3.13 7.77 3.45
N LEU A 91 -3.68 8.95 3.15
CA LEU A 91 -4.56 9.16 1.99
C LEU A 91 -3.81 8.97 0.68
N ILE A 92 -2.59 9.50 0.56
CA ILE A 92 -1.76 9.32 -0.63
C ILE A 92 -1.42 7.83 -0.83
N PHE A 93 -1.03 7.10 0.23
CA PHE A 93 -0.79 5.66 0.13
C PHE A 93 -2.04 4.89 -0.32
N ARG A 94 -3.22 5.28 0.19
CA ARG A 94 -4.49 4.66 -0.19
C ARG A 94 -4.78 4.84 -1.67
N GLU A 95 -4.60 6.03 -2.19
CA GLU A 95 -4.88 6.34 -3.60
C GLU A 95 -3.96 5.54 -4.54
N VAL A 96 -2.65 5.49 -4.23
CA VAL A 96 -1.69 4.71 -5.01
C VAL A 96 -1.98 3.20 -4.90
N TRP A 97 -2.42 2.73 -3.73
CA TRP A 97 -2.87 1.35 -3.54
C TRP A 97 -4.12 1.01 -4.36
N GLU A 98 -5.13 1.91 -4.38
CA GLU A 98 -6.33 1.75 -5.18
C GLU A 98 -5.99 1.70 -6.68
N ARG A 99 -5.07 2.56 -7.14
CA ARG A 99 -4.53 2.53 -8.51
C ARG A 99 -3.84 1.20 -8.85
N ALA A 100 -2.95 0.72 -7.99
CA ALA A 100 -2.27 -0.57 -8.19
C ALA A 100 -3.27 -1.75 -8.20
N ARG A 101 -4.33 -1.69 -7.38
CA ARG A 101 -5.38 -2.72 -7.33
C ARG A 101 -6.28 -2.70 -8.56
N ALA A 102 -6.60 -1.52 -9.09
CA ALA A 102 -7.45 -1.32 -10.26
C ALA A 102 -6.69 -1.56 -11.58
N PHE A 103 -5.36 -1.60 -11.54
CA PHE A 103 -4.51 -1.82 -12.70
C PHE A 103 -4.87 -3.12 -13.43
N GLU A 104 -5.15 -3.02 -14.73
CA GLU A 104 -5.67 -4.12 -15.55
C GLU A 104 -4.70 -5.29 -15.60
N GLY A 105 -3.42 -5.03 -15.89
CA GLY A 105 -2.38 -6.07 -15.93
C GLY A 105 -2.23 -6.84 -14.61
N TYR A 106 -2.49 -6.20 -13.47
CA TYR A 106 -2.48 -6.86 -12.16
C TYR A 106 -3.67 -7.81 -12.01
N ARG A 107 -4.86 -7.40 -12.46
CA ARG A 107 -6.08 -8.23 -12.37
C ARG A 107 -5.95 -9.49 -13.22
N GLU A 108 -5.45 -9.35 -14.44
CA GLU A 108 -5.23 -10.48 -15.34
C GLU A 108 -4.19 -11.47 -14.80
N LYS A 109 -3.02 -10.96 -14.37
CA LYS A 109 -1.95 -11.80 -13.82
C LYS A 109 -2.40 -12.50 -12.53
N LYS A 110 -3.17 -11.80 -11.68
CA LYS A 110 -3.76 -12.40 -10.47
C LYS A 110 -4.72 -13.53 -10.81
N GLU A 111 -5.56 -13.37 -11.81
CA GLU A 111 -6.50 -14.40 -12.23
C GLU A 111 -5.78 -15.65 -12.73
N LYS A 112 -4.77 -15.48 -13.60
CA LYS A 112 -3.90 -16.56 -14.07
C LYS A 112 -3.25 -17.30 -12.91
N PHE A 113 -2.62 -16.56 -12.00
CA PHE A 113 -1.98 -17.14 -10.82
C PHE A 113 -2.96 -17.95 -9.95
N LEU A 114 -4.17 -17.46 -9.74
CA LEU A 114 -5.20 -18.18 -8.96
C LEU A 114 -5.71 -19.43 -9.68
N ALA A 115 -5.80 -19.41 -11.01
CA ALA A 115 -6.16 -20.59 -11.79
C ALA A 115 -5.07 -21.67 -11.69
N GLU A 116 -3.81 -21.28 -11.85
CA GLU A 116 -2.64 -22.18 -11.70
C GLU A 116 -2.57 -22.79 -10.29
N GLN A 117 -2.77 -21.97 -9.24
CA GLN A 117 -2.86 -22.42 -7.85
C GLN A 117 -3.95 -23.48 -7.66
N LYS A 118 -5.14 -23.26 -8.23
CA LYS A 118 -6.25 -24.23 -8.13
C LYS A 118 -5.92 -25.57 -8.78
N GLU A 119 -5.35 -25.54 -9.99
CA GLU A 119 -4.96 -26.78 -10.67
C GLU A 119 -3.81 -27.48 -9.94
N TRP A 120 -2.83 -26.74 -9.42
CA TRP A 120 -1.78 -27.31 -8.57
C TRP A 120 -2.36 -28.01 -7.34
N VAL A 121 -3.23 -27.34 -6.58
CA VAL A 121 -3.90 -27.94 -5.40
C VAL A 121 -4.69 -29.19 -5.78
N LYS A 122 -5.38 -29.20 -6.91
CA LYS A 122 -6.14 -30.35 -7.41
C LYS A 122 -5.24 -31.52 -7.79
N GLN A 123 -4.10 -31.26 -8.42
CA GLN A 123 -3.12 -32.29 -8.76
C GLN A 123 -2.49 -32.89 -7.51
N GLU A 124 -2.13 -32.06 -6.52
CA GLU A 124 -1.59 -32.55 -5.25
C GLU A 124 -2.60 -33.42 -4.49
N LYS A 125 -3.88 -33.03 -4.47
CA LYS A 125 -4.96 -33.87 -3.91
C LYS A 125 -5.12 -35.22 -4.63
N ARG A 126 -4.94 -35.25 -5.97
CA ARG A 126 -5.00 -36.49 -6.75
C ARG A 126 -3.80 -37.40 -6.44
N LYS A 127 -2.59 -36.84 -6.32
CA LYS A 127 -1.39 -37.59 -5.92
C LYS A 127 -1.55 -38.19 -4.52
N ALA A 128 -2.08 -37.43 -3.56
CA ALA A 128 -2.27 -37.90 -2.19
C ALA A 128 -3.34 -39.02 -2.04
N LYS A 129 -4.19 -39.23 -3.06
CA LYS A 129 -5.22 -40.27 -3.08
C LYS A 129 -4.77 -41.56 -3.79
N LYS A 130 -3.63 -41.52 -4.50
CA LYS A 130 -3.03 -42.65 -5.20
C LYS A 130 -1.99 -43.32 -4.31
#